data_AF-A0A9N9PHG4-F1
#
_entry.id   AF-A0A9N9PHG4-F1
#
_cell.length_a   1.000
_cell.length_b   1.000
_cell.length_c   1.000
_cell.angle_alpha   90.00
_cell.angle_beta   90.00
_cell.angle_gamma   90.00
#
_symmetry.space_group_name_H-M   'P 1'
#
loop_
_entity.id
_entity.type
_entity.pdbx_description
1 polymer ?
#
loop_
_entity_poly.entity_id
_entity_poly.type
_entity_poly.pdbx_seq_one_letter_code
_entity_poly.pdbx_strand_id
1 'polypeptide(L)' 'AELTKIQQRINANRADLVSKSLIKCWVLVAKSAQLVFKKSYSIDDYENLQKCLETESRILTQ' A
#
# COMPACT_ATOMS: atom_id res chain seq x y z
N ALA A 1 -17.70 2.55 13.93
CA ALA A 1 -16.38 1.95 14.19
C ALA A 1 -15.44 2.29 13.04
N GLU A 2 -14.14 2.48 13.28
CA GLU A 2 -13.16 2.84 12.23
C GLU A 2 -13.10 1.83 11.08
N LEU A 3 -13.29 0.54 11.38
CA LEU A 3 -13.40 -0.52 10.38
C LEU A 3 -14.57 -0.30 9.39
N THR A 4 -15.69 0.25 9.84
CA THR A 4 -16.86 0.55 9.01
C THR A 4 -16.59 1.69 8.03
N LYS A 5 -15.83 2.71 8.46
CA LYS A 5 -15.41 3.82 7.59
C LYS A 5 -14.44 3.33 6.52
N ILE A 6 -13.50 2.46 6.90
CA ILE A 6 -12.55 1.84 5.98
C ILE A 6 -13.29 0.96 4.97
N GLN A 7 -14.22 0.12 5.43
CA GLN A 7 -15.10 -0.71 4.60
C GLN A 7 -15.81 0.09 3.51
N GLN A 8 -16.41 1.21 3.88
CA GLN A 8 -17.09 2.11 2.95
C GLN A 8 -16.12 2.71 1.92
N ARG A 9 -14.93 3.14 2.36
CA ARG A 9 -13.92 3.74 1.47
C ARG A 9 -13.35 2.76 0.45
N ILE A 10 -13.15 1.50 0.83
CA ILE A 10 -12.61 0.47 -0.07
C ILE A 10 -13.71 -0.31 -0.80
N ASN A 11 -14.97 0.11 -0.67
CA ASN A 11 -16.16 -0.51 -1.27
C ASN A 11 -16.21 -2.04 -1.12
N ALA A 12 -15.82 -2.55 0.05
CA ALA A 12 -15.74 -4.00 0.31
C ALA A 12 -16.85 -4.46 1.26
N ASN A 13 -17.76 -5.28 0.75
CA ASN A 13 -18.92 -5.78 1.49
C ASN A 13 -18.60 -6.88 2.52
N ARG A 14 -17.39 -7.47 2.49
CA ARG A 14 -16.98 -8.51 3.45
C ARG A 14 -15.83 -8.05 4.33
N ALA A 15 -15.99 -8.25 5.65
CA ALA A 15 -15.01 -7.86 6.65
C ALA A 15 -13.64 -8.56 6.47
N ASP A 16 -13.62 -9.80 5.97
CA ASP A 16 -12.37 -10.54 5.70
C ASP A 16 -11.54 -9.93 4.56
N LEU A 17 -12.21 -9.38 3.54
CA LEU A 17 -11.57 -8.66 2.43
C LEU A 17 -10.94 -7.35 2.91
N VAL A 18 -11.59 -6.67 3.86
CA VAL A 18 -11.12 -5.41 4.44
C VAL A 18 -9.82 -5.63 5.21
N SER A 19 -9.77 -6.65 6.06
CA SER A 19 -8.57 -7.01 6.81
C SER A 19 -7.41 -7.37 5.87
N LYS A 20 -7.67 -8.14 4.80
CA LYS A 20 -6.64 -8.47 3.80
C LYS A 20 -6.13 -7.24 3.06
N SER A 21 -7.01 -6.32 2.67
CA SER A 21 -6.62 -5.06 2.01
C SER A 21 -5.81 -4.16 2.93
N LEU A 22 -6.17 -4.08 4.21
CA LEU A 22 -5.40 -3.33 5.21
C LEU A 22 -4.00 -3.91 5.42
N ILE A 23 -3.88 -5.24 5.54
CA ILE A 23 -2.58 -5.91 5.68
C ILE A 23 -1.70 -5.63 4.43
N LYS A 24 -2.28 -5.72 3.22
CA LYS A 24 -1.55 -5.40 1.98
C LYS A 24 -1.07 -3.94 1.96
N CYS A 25 -1.91 -3.00 2.38
CA CYS A 25 -1.56 -1.58 2.48
C CYS A 25 -0.36 -1.37 3.42
N TRP A 26 -0.40 -1.94 4.62
CA TRP A 26 0.70 -1.83 5.57
C TRP A 26 2.00 -2.49 5.10
N VAL A 27 1.91 -3.60 4.36
CA VAL A 27 3.09 -4.22 3.72
C VAL A 27 3.71 -3.29 2.68
N LEU A 28 2.90 -2.60 1.88
CA LEU A 28 3.39 -1.61 0.92
C LEU A 28 4.05 -0.42 1.62
N VAL A 29 3.41 0.15 2.64
CA VAL A 29 3.97 1.25 3.44
C VAL A 29 5.32 0.85 4.05
N ALA A 30 5.43 -0.36 4.61
CA ALA A 30 6.67 -0.85 5.19
C ALA A 30 7.78 -1.01 4.14
N LYS A 31 7.47 -1.54 2.96
CA LYS A 31 8.43 -1.66 1.85
C LYS A 31 8.88 -0.30 1.34
N SER A 32 7.95 0.64 1.18
CA SER A 32 8.24 2.01 0.78
C SER A 32 9.12 2.71 1.81
N ALA A 33 8.84 2.58 3.11
CA ALA A 33 9.67 3.13 4.17
C ALA A 33 11.08 2.50 4.19
N GLN A 34 11.18 1.18 4.02
CA GLN A 34 12.47 0.49 3.93
C GLN A 34 13.31 1.02 2.76
N LEU A 35 12.67 1.25 1.61
CA LEU A 35 13.32 1.86 0.46
C LEU A 35 13.70 3.30 0.78
N VAL A 36 12.80 4.17 1.22
CA VAL A 36 13.02 5.61 1.51
C VAL A 36 14.08 5.89 2.59
N PHE A 37 14.29 4.97 3.52
CA PHE A 37 15.32 5.12 4.57
C PHE A 37 16.57 4.29 4.33
N LYS A 38 16.75 3.75 3.12
CA LYS A 38 17.95 2.98 2.77
C LYS A 38 19.17 3.90 2.74
N LYS A 39 20.28 3.47 3.34
CA LYS A 39 21.53 4.24 3.48
C LYS A 39 22.17 4.63 2.15
N SER A 40 21.90 3.86 1.10
CA SER A 40 22.35 4.11 -0.26
C SER A 40 21.42 3.39 -1.22
N TYR A 41 21.20 3.98 -2.39
CA TYR A 41 20.33 3.43 -3.43
C TYR A 41 21.14 2.97 -4.63
N SER A 42 20.77 1.82 -5.17
CA SER A 42 21.11 1.45 -6.54
C SER A 42 20.01 1.92 -7.51
N ILE A 43 20.30 1.88 -8.80
CA ILE A 43 19.29 2.13 -9.86
C ILE A 43 18.10 1.17 -9.69
N ASP A 44 18.35 -0.11 -9.37
CA ASP A 44 17.31 -1.11 -9.10
C ASP A 44 16.40 -0.73 -7.92
N ASP A 45 16.93 -0.06 -6.89
CA ASP A 45 16.11 0.40 -5.76
C ASP A 45 15.10 1.48 -6.19
N TYR A 46 15.52 2.38 -7.09
CA TYR A 46 14.63 3.41 -7.64
C TYR A 46 13.58 2.82 -8.57
N GLU A 47 13.93 1.86 -9.41
CA GLU A 47 12.96 1.15 -10.27
C GLU A 47 11.90 0.41 -9.44
N ASN A 48 12.31 -0.22 -8.34
CA ASN A 48 11.39 -0.89 -7.43
C ASN A 48 10.49 0.08 -6.68
N LEU A 49 11.02 1.24 -6.27
CA LEU A 49 10.24 2.30 -5.64
C LEU A 49 9.18 2.85 -6.61
N GLN A 50 9.57 3.10 -7.87
CA GLN A 50 8.64 3.58 -8.90
C GLN A 50 7.49 2.60 -9.11
N LYS A 51 7.77 1.29 -9.25
CA LYS A 51 6.73 0.26 -9.41
C LYS A 51 5.78 0.20 -8.20
N CYS A 52 6.30 0.39 -6.99
CA CYS A 52 5.46 0.44 -5.79
C CYS A 52 4.52 1.65 -5.82
N LEU A 53 5.03 2.84 -6.16
CA LEU A 53 4.25 4.08 -6.22
C LEU A 53 3.18 4.04 -7.32
N GLU A 54 3.48 3.50 -8.50
CA GLU A 54 2.50 3.32 -9.57
C GLU A 54 1.38 2.35 -9.15
N THR A 55 1.75 1.27 -8.46
CA THR A 55 0.78 0.30 -7.92
C THR A 55 -0.12 0.95 -6.86
N GLU A 56 0.46 1.73 -5.96
CA GLU A 56 -0.26 2.48 -4.92
C GLU A 56 -1.24 3.49 -5.53
N SER A 57 -0.78 4.29 -6.50
CA SER A 57 -1.61 5.26 -7.21
C SER A 57 -2.81 4.59 -7.90
N ARG A 58 -2.60 3.44 -8.56
CA ARG A 58 -3.70 2.72 -9.23
C ARG A 58 -4.76 2.22 -8.25
N ILE A 59 -4.36 1.81 -7.05
CA ILE A 59 -5.29 1.34 -6.01
C ILE A 59 -6.08 2.52 -5.41
N LEU A 60 -5.45 3.69 -5.29
CA LEU A 60 -6.02 4.86 -4.61
C LEU A 60 -6.87 5.77 -5.52
N THR A 61 -6.71 5.67 -6.85
CA THR A 61 -7.45 6.50 -7.83
C THR A 61 -8.68 5.79 -8.44
N GLN A 62 -9.05 4.61 -7.92
CA GLN A 62 -10.27 3.88 -8.28
C GLN A 62 -11.40 4.17 -7.29
#